data_AF-A0A2R5FQ30-F1
#
_entry.id   AF-A0A2R5FQ30-F1
#
_cell.length_a   1.000
_cell.length_b   1.000
_cell.length_c   1.000
_cell.angle_alpha   90.00
_cell.angle_beta   90.00
_cell.angle_gamma   90.00
#
_symmetry.space_group_name_H-M   'P 1'
#
loop_
_entity.id
_entity.type
_entity.pdbx_description
1 polymer ?
#
loop_
_entity_poly.entity_id
_entity_poly.type
_entity_poly.pdbx_seq_one_letter_code
_entity_poly.pdbx_strand_id
1 'polypeptide(L)'
;MSTTGCACQLAMSVWAAVPQALAYMMANPNSSKPVFGMVTNGDDILFVKVTQTNTPQYDLSRIFAPFASARELYTVLQILKRIGQLISPAS
;
A
#
# COMPACT_ATOMS: atom_id res chain seq x y z
N MET A 1 10.67 -17.88 -37.41
CA MET A 1 10.87 -16.95 -36.28
C MET A 1 10.00 -15.72 -36.52
N SER A 2 8.91 -15.55 -35.78
CA SER A 2 8.43 -14.21 -35.37
C SER A 2 7.37 -14.38 -34.29
N THR A 3 7.61 -13.68 -33.19
CA THR A 3 6.96 -13.75 -31.88
C THR A 3 5.51 -13.26 -31.92
N THR A 4 4.55 -14.14 -31.67
CA THR A 4 3.21 -13.75 -31.24
C THR A 4 3.24 -13.48 -29.73
N GLY A 5 3.85 -12.35 -29.36
CA GLY A 5 3.87 -11.85 -28.00
C GLY A 5 2.83 -10.75 -27.83
N CYS A 6 1.54 -11.08 -27.89
CA CYS A 6 0.51 -10.16 -27.40
C CYS A 6 0.32 -10.42 -25.90
N ALA A 7 1.31 -10.04 -25.10
CA ALA A 7 1.07 -9.91 -23.68
C ALA A 7 0.20 -8.66 -23.51
N CYS A 8 -1.01 -8.83 -22.98
CA CYS A 8 -1.84 -7.74 -22.51
C CYS A 8 -1.13 -7.07 -21.32
N GLN A 9 -0.14 -6.24 -21.62
CA GLN A 9 0.72 -5.52 -20.68
C GLN A 9 -0.02 -4.26 -20.18
N LEU A 10 -1.26 -4.41 -19.72
CA LEU A 10 -2.05 -3.31 -19.15
C LEU A 10 -2.33 -3.50 -17.65
N ALA A 11 -2.19 -4.72 -17.13
CA ALA A 11 -2.34 -4.98 -15.70
C ALA A 11 -1.01 -4.75 -14.97
N MET A 12 -0.81 -3.53 -14.45
CA MET A 12 0.32 -3.24 -13.56
C MET A 12 0.08 -3.93 -12.22
N SER A 13 0.95 -4.86 -11.81
CA SER A 13 0.83 -5.53 -10.51
C SER A 13 1.11 -4.57 -9.37
N VAL A 14 0.26 -4.55 -8.33
CA VAL A 14 0.47 -3.74 -7.12
C VAL A 14 1.80 -4.07 -6.42
N TRP A 15 2.26 -5.33 -6.53
CA TRP A 15 3.53 -5.79 -5.96
C TRP A 15 4.75 -5.08 -6.56
N ALA A 16 4.68 -4.68 -7.84
CA ALA A 16 5.79 -4.04 -8.52
C ALA A 16 6.15 -2.67 -7.90
N ALA A 17 5.19 -2.01 -7.25
CA ALA A 17 5.40 -0.72 -6.60
C ALA A 17 5.88 -0.82 -5.13
N VAL A 18 5.87 -2.02 -4.53
CA VAL A 18 6.28 -2.20 -3.12
C VAL A 18 7.74 -1.81 -2.86
N PRO A 19 8.73 -2.23 -3.67
CA PRO A 19 10.13 -1.86 -3.42
C PRO A 19 10.35 -0.33 -3.43
N GLN A 20 9.69 0.37 -4.37
CA GLN A 20 9.78 1.83 -4.47
C GLN A 20 9.11 2.52 -3.28
N ALA A 21 7.95 2.03 -2.85
CA ALA A 21 7.27 2.54 -1.66
C ALA A 21 8.12 2.34 -0.40
N LEU A 22 8.73 1.16 -0.23
CA LEU A 22 9.62 0.88 0.90
C LEU A 22 10.84 1.79 0.91
N ALA A 23 11.47 2.04 -0.25
CA ALA A 23 12.60 2.96 -0.35
C ALA A 23 12.23 4.36 0.15
N TYR A 24 11.05 4.87 -0.24
CA TYR A 24 10.55 6.16 0.22
C TYR A 24 10.23 6.17 1.73
N MET A 25 9.56 5.12 2.23
CA MET A 25 9.18 5.02 3.65
C MET A 25 10.40 4.86 4.58
N MET A 26 11.43 4.13 4.14
CA MET A 26 12.69 3.97 4.90
C MET A 26 13.55 5.23 4.90
N ALA A 27 13.40 6.10 3.89
CA ALA A 27 14.08 7.40 3.87
C ALA A 27 13.49 8.41 4.88
N ASN A 28 12.43 8.06 5.62
CA ASN A 28 11.87 8.93 6.65
C ASN A 28 12.88 9.16 7.80
N PRO A 29 13.29 10.42 8.07
CA PRO A 29 14.27 10.72 9.12
C PRO A 29 13.75 10.48 10.54
N ASN A 30 12.43 10.44 10.73
CA ASN A 30 11.81 10.23 12.03
C ASN A 30 11.58 8.74 12.31
N SER A 31 12.65 8.03 12.70
CA SER A 31 12.64 6.58 12.93
C SER A 31 11.94 6.12 14.22
N SER A 32 11.58 7.05 15.12
CA SER A 32 10.97 6.76 16.42
C SER A 32 9.51 6.30 16.34
N LYS A 33 8.86 6.45 15.18
CA LYS A 33 7.46 6.06 14.97
C LYS A 33 7.33 5.14 13.73
N PRO A 34 6.38 4.19 13.75
CA PRO A 34 6.05 3.44 12.55
C PRO A 34 5.58 4.37 11.42
N VAL A 35 6.00 4.06 10.19
CA VAL A 35 5.53 4.72 8.97
C VAL A 35 4.52 3.81 8.30
N PHE A 36 3.35 4.35 7.98
CA PHE A 36 2.31 3.64 7.25
C PHE A 36 2.22 4.19 5.83
N GLY A 37 2.04 3.29 4.86
CA GLY A 37 1.94 3.60 3.44
C GLY A 37 0.82 2.81 2.80
N MET A 38 0.43 3.25 1.61
CA MET A 38 -0.57 2.58 0.77
C MET A 38 -0.03 2.54 -0.65
N VAL A 39 -0.05 1.35 -1.26
CA VAL A 39 0.34 1.12 -2.64
C VAL A 39 -0.91 0.71 -3.40
N THR A 40 -1.10 1.26 -4.59
CA THR A 40 -2.24 0.92 -5.45
C THR A 40 -1.88 1.00 -6.92
N ASN A 41 -2.47 0.12 -7.72
CA ASN A 41 -2.44 0.12 -9.18
C ASN A 41 -3.79 0.58 -9.79
N GLY A 42 -4.74 1.03 -8.96
CA GLY A 42 -6.11 1.35 -9.36
C GLY A 42 -7.11 0.28 -8.92
N ASP A 43 -6.87 -0.99 -9.24
CA ASP A 43 -7.78 -2.10 -8.93
C ASP A 43 -7.54 -2.68 -7.51
N ASP A 44 -6.27 -2.76 -7.14
CA ASP A 44 -5.78 -3.34 -5.89
C ASP A 44 -5.21 -2.26 -4.96
N ILE A 45 -5.38 -2.48 -3.66
CA ILE A 45 -4.79 -1.70 -2.59
C ILE A 45 -4.02 -2.62 -1.66
N LEU A 46 -2.78 -2.26 -1.36
CA LEU A 46 -1.91 -2.92 -0.39
C LEU A 46 -1.43 -1.90 0.64
N PHE A 47 -1.67 -2.16 1.92
CA PHE A 47 -1.13 -1.34 3.00
C PHE A 47 0.22 -1.85 3.44
N VAL A 48 1.14 -0.92 3.71
CA VAL A 48 2.52 -1.19 4.12
C VAL A 48 2.77 -0.51 5.46
N LYS A 49 3.48 -1.19 6.36
CA LYS A 49 3.95 -0.63 7.62
C LYS A 49 5.46 -0.83 7.70
N VAL A 50 6.21 0.21 8.03
CA VAL A 50 7.66 0.16 8.27
C VAL A 50 7.95 0.62 9.69
N THR A 51 8.74 -0.16 10.43
CA THR A 51 9.26 0.20 11.74
C THR A 51 10.79 0.24 11.68
N GLN A 52 11.39 1.36 12.07
CA GLN A 52 12.84 1.57 12.00
C GLN A 52 13.51 1.55 13.38
N THR A 53 12.78 1.18 14.43
CA THR A 53 13.31 1.03 15.79
C THR A 53 14.17 -0.24 15.88
N ASN A 54 15.44 -0.11 16.27
CA ASN A 54 16.46 -1.17 16.29
C ASN A 54 16.82 -1.68 14.89
N THR A 55 16.02 -2.58 14.34
CA THR A 55 16.25 -3.19 13.01
C THR A 55 15.07 -2.81 12.11
N PRO A 56 15.32 -2.21 10.93
CA PRO A 56 14.26 -1.92 9.98
C PRO A 56 13.48 -3.17 9.59
N GLN A 57 12.17 -3.13 9.81
CA GLN A 57 11.23 -4.21 9.46
C GLN A 57 10.06 -3.61 8.70
N TYR A 58 9.49 -4.39 7.80
CA TYR A 58 8.26 -4.05 7.10
C TYR A 58 7.25 -5.18 7.18
N ASP A 59 5.99 -4.82 7.08
CA ASP A 59 4.86 -5.72 7.11
C ASP A 59 3.84 -5.26 6.06
N LEU A 60 3.13 -6.22 5.48
CA LEU A 60 2.20 -5.99 4.37
C LEU A 60 0.84 -6.55 4.75
N SER A 61 -0.21 -5.79 4.44
CA SER A 61 -1.57 -6.35 4.54
C SER A 61 -1.79 -7.42 3.46
N ARG A 62 -2.93 -8.10 3.53
CA ARG A 62 -3.50 -8.72 2.33
C ARG A 62 -3.83 -7.65 1.28
N ILE A 63 -3.98 -8.06 0.02
CA ILE A 63 -4.53 -7.19 -1.02
C ILE A 63 -6.03 -7.01 -0.78
N PHE A 64 -6.50 -5.79 -1.02
CA PHE A 64 -7.92 -5.43 -1.11
C PHE A 64 -8.22 -5.03 -2.54
N ALA A 65 -9.33 -5.53 -3.10
CA ALA A 65 -9.86 -5.18 -4.41
C ALA A 65 -11.21 -4.45 -4.23
N PRO A 66 -11.23 -3.12 -4.01
CA PRO A 66 -12.43 -2.37 -3.66
C PRO A 66 -13.55 -2.48 -4.69
N PHE A 67 -13.19 -2.62 -5.97
CA PHE A 67 -14.14 -2.75 -7.07
C PHE A 67 -14.65 -4.19 -7.28
N ALA A 68 -14.01 -5.19 -6.67
CA ALA A 68 -14.48 -6.58 -6.70
C ALA A 68 -15.55 -6.86 -5.64
N SER A 69 -15.56 -6.11 -4.54
CA SER A 69 -16.52 -6.33 -3.44
C SER A 69 -16.74 -5.08 -2.58
N ALA A 70 -18.02 -4.78 -2.31
CA ALA A 70 -18.41 -3.71 -1.41
C ALA A 70 -17.79 -3.88 -0.01
N ARG A 71 -17.64 -5.13 0.49
CA ARG A 71 -17.01 -5.39 1.80
C ARG A 71 -15.56 -4.92 1.82
N GLU A 72 -14.83 -5.10 0.73
CA GLU A 72 -13.44 -4.66 0.64
C GLU A 72 -13.34 -3.15 0.54
N LEU A 73 -14.21 -2.52 -0.26
CA LEU A 73 -14.34 -1.07 -0.31
C LEU A 73 -14.63 -0.48 1.08
N TYR A 74 -15.62 -1.02 1.79
CA TYR A 74 -15.94 -0.57 3.16
C TYR A 74 -14.76 -0.74 4.11
N THR A 75 -14.03 -1.85 4.01
CA THR A 75 -12.85 -2.08 4.85
C THR A 75 -11.76 -1.04 4.58
N VAL A 76 -11.47 -0.76 3.31
CA VAL A 76 -10.51 0.28 2.92
C VAL A 76 -10.95 1.65 3.42
N LEU A 77 -12.22 2.02 3.22
CA LEU A 77 -12.74 3.31 3.69
C LEU A 77 -12.70 3.44 5.22
N GLN A 78 -12.92 2.36 5.97
CA GLN A 78 -12.78 2.34 7.43
C GLN A 78 -11.33 2.56 7.87
N ILE A 79 -10.36 1.92 7.19
CA ILE A 79 -8.94 2.13 7.45
C ILE A 79 -8.56 3.59 7.20
N LEU A 80 -8.93 4.13 6.04
CA LEU A 80 -8.65 5.53 5.69
C LEU A 80 -9.32 6.51 6.65
N LYS A 81 -10.58 6.27 7.04
CA LYS A 81 -11.28 7.07 8.05
C LYS A 81 -10.54 7.06 9.39
N ARG A 82 -10.07 5.88 9.84
CA ARG A 82 -9.32 5.76 11.09
C ARG A 82 -8.00 6.50 11.03
N ILE A 83 -7.27 6.43 9.92
CA ILE A 83 -6.03 7.21 9.71
C ILE A 83 -6.36 8.70 9.77
N GLY A 84 -7.41 9.15 9.07
CA GLY A 84 -7.89 10.53 9.11
C GLY A 84 -8.17 11.04 10.53
N GLN A 85 -8.84 10.24 11.36
CA GLN A 85 -9.11 10.56 12.76
C GLN A 85 -7.85 10.65 13.62
N LEU A 86 -6.80 9.90 13.30
CA LEU A 86 -5.54 9.92 14.05
C LEU A 86 -4.66 11.13 13.68
N ILE A 87 -4.71 11.58 12.43
CA ILE A 87 -3.93 12.75 11.96
C ILE A 87 -4.67 14.07 12.16
N SER A 88 -6.00 14.04 12.13
CA SER A 88 -6.88 15.18 12.33
C SER A 88 -8.01 14.79 13.30
N PRO A 89 -7.74 14.76 14.61
CA PRO A 89 -8.78 14.51 15.60
C PRO A 89 -9.84 15.61 15.47
N ALA A 90 -11.11 15.22 15.41
CA ALA A 90 -12.21 16.17 15.44
C ALA A 90 -12.10 17.00 16.73
N SER A 91 -11.95 18.32 16.57
CA SER A 91 -11.87 19.29 17.66
C SER A 91 -13.23 19.50 18.32
#